data_AF-A0A5N9D0U0-F1
#
_entry.id   AF-A0A5N9D0U0-F1
#
_cell.length_a   1.000
_cell.length_b   1.000
_cell.length_c   1.000
_cell.angle_alpha   90.00
_cell.angle_beta   90.00
_cell.angle_gamma   90.00
#
_symmetry.space_group_name_H-M   'P 1'
#
loop_
_entity.id
_entity.type
_entity.pdbx_description
1 polymer ?
#
loop_
_entity_poly.entity_id
_entity_poly.type
_entity_poly.pdbx_seq_one_letter_code
_entity_poly.pdbx_strand_id
1 'polypeptide(L)' 'MSKMSGARFLAETLHGYGVSHFFFMPVIVADAMPEMERLGITRVMAHSEKPAAYMADGYA' A
#
# COMPACT_ATOMS: atom_id res chain seq x y z
N MET A 1 -24.26 0.92 8.21
CA MET A 1 -22.95 0.75 7.55
C MET A 1 -21.93 1.64 8.26
N SER A 2 -20.72 1.14 8.52
CA SER A 2 -19.62 2.00 9.00
C SER A 2 -19.29 3.07 7.95
N LYS A 3 -19.05 4.31 8.38
CA LYS A 3 -18.62 5.40 7.47
C LYS A 3 -17.20 5.19 6.93
N MET A 4 -16.40 4.34 7.58
CA MET A 4 -15.01 4.04 7.24
C MET A 4 -14.83 2.55 6.99
N SER A 5 -14.25 2.17 5.85
CA SER A 5 -13.80 0.79 5.58
C SER A 5 -12.36 0.61 6.05
N GLY A 6 -11.96 -0.63 6.36
CA GLY A 6 -10.56 -0.93 6.70
C GLY A 6 -9.58 -0.61 5.57
N ALA A 7 -10.01 -0.82 4.33
CA ALA A 7 -9.24 -0.48 3.14
C ALA A 7 -8.93 1.03 3.04
N ARG A 8 -9.96 1.85 3.23
CA ARG A 8 -9.83 3.32 3.22
C ARG A 8 -8.98 3.78 4.40
N PHE A 9 -9.20 3.21 5.59
CA PHE A 9 -8.40 3.53 6.77
C PHE A 9 -6.90 3.25 6.52
N LEU A 10 -6.56 2.09 5.95
CA LEU A 10 -5.16 1.74 5.66
C LEU A 10 -4.53 2.72 4.66
N ALA A 11 -5.22 3.02 3.55
CA ALA A 11 -4.72 3.92 2.52
C ALA A 11 -4.54 5.36 3.04
N GLU A 12 -5.53 5.90 3.75
CA GLU A 12 -5.46 7.24 4.35
C GLU A 12 -4.37 7.34 5.42
N THR A 13 -4.16 6.26 6.21
CA THR A 13 -3.09 6.21 7.21
C THR A 13 -1.70 6.26 6.56
N LEU A 14 -1.46 5.43 5.55
CA LEU A 14 -0.17 5.42 4.82
C LEU A 14 0.10 6.77 4.15
N HIS A 15 -0.91 7.34 3.50
CA HIS A 15 -0.81 8.66 2.88
C HIS A 15 -0.52 9.76 3.91
N GLY A 16 -1.21 9.74 5.06
CA GLY A 16 -0.98 10.69 6.15
C GLY A 16 0.42 10.62 6.75
N TYR A 17 1.07 9.44 6.70
CA TYR A 17 2.48 9.27 7.08
C TYR A 17 3.47 9.65 5.97
N GLY A 18 2.99 10.13 4.81
CA GLY A 18 3.85 10.53 3.69
C GLY A 18 4.39 9.36 2.87
N VAL A 19 3.83 8.15 3.02
CA VAL A 19 4.22 6.99 2.20
C VAL A 19 3.81 7.25 0.74
N SER A 20 4.79 7.17 -0.15
CA SER A 20 4.59 7.40 -1.59
C SER A 20 4.60 6.11 -2.43
N HIS A 21 5.23 5.04 -1.93
CA HIS A 21 5.37 3.76 -2.62
C HIS A 21 4.99 2.60 -1.71
N PHE A 22 4.22 1.65 -2.25
CA PHE A 22 3.80 0.43 -1.56
C PHE A 22 4.33 -0.79 -2.31
N PHE A 23 5.34 -1.45 -1.76
CA PHE A 23 5.95 -2.67 -2.30
C PHE A 23 5.26 -3.90 -1.73
N PHE A 24 4.74 -4.79 -2.58
CA PHE A 24 3.86 -5.87 -2.13
C PHE A 24 3.92 -7.10 -3.03
N MET A 25 3.46 -8.25 -2.53
CA MET A 25 3.14 -9.44 -3.33
C MET A 25 1.61 -9.54 -3.52
N PRO A 26 1.08 -10.15 -4.61
CA PRO A 26 -0.36 -10.29 -4.79
C PRO A 26 -1.11 -10.95 -3.62
N VAL A 27 -2.44 -10.76 -3.60
CA VAL A 27 -3.39 -11.38 -2.63
C VAL A 27 -3.32 -10.78 -1.21
N ILE A 28 -2.79 -9.57 -1.06
CA ILE A 28 -2.84 -8.81 0.20
C ILE A 28 -3.68 -7.53 0.07
N VAL A 29 -4.56 -7.29 1.04
CA VAL A 29 -5.38 -6.07 1.21
C VAL A 29 -5.93 -5.51 -0.11
N ALA A 30 -6.52 -6.38 -0.94
CA ALA A 30 -6.94 -6.05 -2.31
C ALA A 30 -7.80 -4.78 -2.41
N ASP A 31 -8.74 -4.60 -1.47
CA ASP A 31 -9.64 -3.44 -1.44
C ASP A 31 -8.91 -2.12 -1.12
N ALA A 32 -7.75 -2.17 -0.47
CA ALA A 32 -6.96 -0.97 -0.15
C ALA A 32 -6.13 -0.49 -1.34
N MET A 33 -5.79 -1.37 -2.29
CA MET A 33 -4.99 -1.04 -3.47
C MET A 33 -5.58 0.13 -4.30
N PRO A 34 -6.87 0.12 -4.70
CA PRO A 34 -7.44 1.26 -5.43
C PRO A 34 -7.52 2.53 -4.58
N GLU A 35 -7.69 2.43 -3.26
CA GLU A 35 -7.71 3.61 -2.37
C GLU A 35 -6.31 4.24 -2.25
N MET A 36 -5.25 3.42 -2.17
CA MET A 36 -3.87 3.87 -2.20
C MET A 36 -3.54 4.60 -3.51
N GLU A 37 -3.96 4.02 -4.64
CA GLU A 37 -3.74 4.62 -5.97
C GLU A 37 -4.47 5.95 -6.13
N ARG A 38 -5.70 6.08 -5.62
CA ARG A 38 -6.44 7.36 -5.59
C ARG A 38 -5.73 8.45 -4.78
N LEU A 39 -5.01 8.06 -3.73
CA LEU A 39 -4.22 8.96 -2.89
C LEU A 39 -2.81 9.22 -3.45
N GLY A 40 -2.50 8.71 -4.65
CA GLY A 40 -1.22 8.93 -5.32
C GLY A 40 -0.09 8.01 -4.83
N ILE A 41 -0.40 6.96 -4.07
CA ILE A 41 0.60 5.97 -3.65
C ILE A 41 0.87 5.01 -4.82
N THR A 42 2.13 4.93 -5.24
CA THR A 42 2.57 4.03 -6.31
C THR A 42 2.65 2.60 -5.80
N ARG A 43 1.93 1.68 -6.44
CA ARG A 43 1.92 0.26 -6.07
C ARG A 43 2.95 -0.51 -6.90
N VAL A 44 3.90 -1.16 -6.23
CA VAL A 44 4.98 -1.92 -6.87
C VAL A 44 4.87 -3.39 -6.49
N MET A 45 4.49 -4.22 -7.46
CA MET A 45 4.33 -5.65 -7.25
C MET A 45 5.69 -6.36 -7.37
N ALA A 46 6.02 -7.16 -6.35
CA ALA A 46 7.14 -8.08 -6.32
C ALA A 46 6.66 -9.52 -6.58
N HIS A 47 7.60 -10.39 -6.99
CA HIS A 47 7.35 -11.82 -7.18
C HIS A 47 7.62 -12.66 -5.91
N SER A 48 8.10 -12.04 -4.83
CA SER A 48 8.19 -12.63 -3.50
C SER A 48 8.30 -11.53 -2.44
N GLU A 49 7.98 -11.86 -1.18
CA GLU A 49 7.98 -10.89 -0.08
C GLU A 49 9.38 -10.41 0.28
N LYS A 50 10.41 -11.26 0.14
CA LYS A 50 11.79 -10.90 0.48
C LYS A 50 12.34 -9.75 -0.39
N PRO A 51 12.23 -9.77 -1.73
CA PRO A 51 12.50 -8.62 -2.57
C PRO A 51 11.61 -7.40 -2.25
N ALA A 52 10.33 -7.60 -1.92
CA ALA A 52 9.45 -6.48 -1.56
C ALA A 52 9.97 -5.72 -0.34
N ALA A 53 10.44 -6.44 0.68
CA ALA A 53 11.07 -5.86 1.85
C ALA A 53 12.37 -5.11 1.50
N TYR A 54 13.25 -5.69 0.67
CA TYR A 54 14.50 -5.01 0.27
C TYR A 54 14.26 -3.80 -0.64
N MET A 55 13.23 -3.82 -1.48
CA MET A 55 12.85 -2.64 -2.27
C MET A 55 12.31 -1.52 -1.39
N ALA A 56 11.52 -1.85 -0.35
CA ALA A 56 11.05 -0.88 0.63
C ALA A 56 12.21 -0.29 1.45
N ASP A 57 13.16 -1.13 1.90
CA ASP A 57 14.35 -0.71 2.64
C ASP A 57 15.27 0.19 1.78
N GLY A 58 15.52 -0.19 0.53
CA GLY A 58 16.33 0.61 -0.39
C GLY A 58 15.67 1.92 -0.87
N TYR A 59 14.37 2.08 -0.68
CA TYR A 59 13.64 3.31 -1.01
C TYR A 59 13.62 4.32 0.16
N ALA A 60 13.73 3.84 1.40
CA ALA A 60 13.67 4.65 2.62
C ALA A 60 14.92 5.52 2.81
#